data_AF-A0A9K3LUB4-F1
#
_entry.id   AF-A0A9K3LUB4-F1
#
_cell.length_a   1.000
_cell.length_b   1.000
_cell.length_c   1.000
_cell.angle_alpha   90.00
_cell.angle_beta   90.00
_cell.angle_gamma   90.00
#
_symmetry.space_group_name_H-M   'P 1'
#
loop_
_entity.id
_entity.type
_entity.pdbx_description
1 polymer ?
#
loop_
_entity_poly.entity_id
_entity_poly.type
_entity_poly.pdbx_seq_one_letter_code
_entity_poly.pdbx_strand_id
1 'polypeptide(L)'
;MMRTKMSPKMLLLLLLSAFPQQTDGFGSNMANHRGRLRPVQQHRSTVWDRTLSTTKMLLVSEEDVLEAVEQAEMLWAQALEARKTANALSDRAEEEAEAAAGTAKEAENIFQNQTTPVSMEQLVQVDKAAKSNLDATSMVNRAVKASEEADRLEQLAEEALRKSEEQLEQHLKDFPDSPLAQED
;
A
#
# COMPACT_ATOMS: atom_id res chain seq x y z
N MET A 1 27.24 9.62 -39.32
CA MET A 1 27.20 9.77 -37.85
C MET A 1 25.84 10.33 -37.46
N MET A 2 24.89 9.48 -37.09
CA MET A 2 23.55 9.90 -36.65
C MET A 2 23.55 9.99 -35.13
N ARG A 3 23.29 11.20 -34.59
CA ARG A 3 23.00 11.41 -33.17
C ARG A 3 21.50 11.20 -32.97
N THR A 4 21.12 10.08 -32.38
CA THR A 4 19.76 9.82 -31.92
C THR A 4 19.45 10.74 -30.75
N LYS A 5 18.47 11.62 -30.93
CA LYS A 5 17.89 12.42 -29.84
C LYS A 5 17.00 11.50 -29.01
N MET A 6 17.45 11.15 -27.80
CA MET A 6 16.60 10.45 -26.83
C MET A 6 15.54 11.42 -26.30
N SER A 7 14.30 10.96 -26.18
CA SER A 7 13.20 11.77 -25.64
C SER A 7 13.34 11.92 -24.11
N PRO A 8 12.82 13.00 -23.51
CA PRO A 8 12.85 13.21 -22.06
C PRO A 8 12.23 12.04 -21.27
N LYS A 9 11.26 11.33 -21.85
CA LYS A 9 10.64 10.15 -21.24
C LYS A 9 11.59 8.97 -21.07
N MET A 10 12.62 8.85 -21.93
CA MET A 10 13.66 7.83 -21.76
C MET A 10 14.72 8.20 -20.72
N LEU A 11 14.89 9.50 -20.41
CA LEU A 11 15.80 9.94 -19.35
C LEU A 11 15.25 9.58 -17.96
N LEU A 12 13.91 9.60 -17.80
CA LEU A 12 13.23 9.25 -16.55
C LEU A 12 13.36 7.75 -16.21
N LEU A 13 13.40 6.88 -17.22
CA LEU A 13 13.56 5.43 -17.05
C LEU A 13 14.98 5.00 -16.62
N LEU A 14 15.99 5.85 -16.82
CA LEU A 14 17.38 5.59 -16.41
C LEU A 14 17.71 6.07 -14.99
N LEU A 15 16.82 6.86 -14.37
CA LEU A 15 17.01 7.38 -13.00
C LEU A 15 16.36 6.49 -11.91
N LEU A 16 15.52 5.52 -12.28
CA LEU A 16 14.86 4.62 -11.33
C LEU A 16 15.69 3.40 -10.88
N SER A 17 16.91 3.19 -11.42
CA SER A 17 17.69 1.97 -11.15
C SER A 17 18.76 2.10 -10.06
N ALA A 18 18.72 3.14 -9.21
CA ALA A 18 19.81 3.39 -8.27
C ALA A 18 19.36 3.93 -6.92
N PHE A 19 18.64 3.14 -6.09
CA PHE A 19 18.62 3.41 -4.66
C PHE A 19 18.50 2.12 -3.80
N PRO A 20 19.38 1.92 -2.81
CA PRO A 20 19.37 0.74 -1.95
C PRO A 20 18.33 0.83 -0.82
N GLN A 21 17.86 -0.35 -0.40
CA GLN A 21 16.93 -0.62 0.71
C GLN A 21 17.43 -0.10 2.06
N GLN A 22 16.51 0.40 2.89
CA GLN A 22 16.72 0.48 4.33
C GLN A 22 15.48 -0.01 5.09
N THR A 23 15.67 -1.11 5.81
CA THR A 23 14.74 -1.70 6.78
C THR A 23 15.01 -1.10 8.15
N ASP A 24 13.98 -0.65 8.85
CA ASP A 24 13.86 -0.56 10.32
C ASP A 24 12.34 -0.41 10.58
N GLY A 25 11.65 -1.14 11.46
CA GLY A 25 12.02 -1.59 12.79
C GLY A 25 11.20 -0.79 13.82
N PHE A 26 10.50 -1.48 14.74
CA PHE A 26 9.79 -0.96 15.92
C PHE A 26 8.45 -0.24 15.68
N GLY A 27 7.42 -0.36 16.52
CA GLY A 27 7.28 -0.98 17.83
C GLY A 27 5.91 -0.59 18.42
N SER A 28 5.33 -1.52 19.18
CA SER A 28 4.06 -1.41 19.91
C SER A 28 3.85 -0.10 20.66
N ASN A 29 2.59 0.35 20.77
CA ASN A 29 2.14 0.93 22.03
C ASN A 29 0.62 0.77 22.27
N MET A 30 0.30 -0.14 23.18
CA MET A 30 -0.97 -0.16 23.93
C MET A 30 -0.99 1.01 24.91
N ALA A 31 -2.05 1.81 24.91
CA ALA A 31 -2.40 2.63 26.07
C ALA A 31 -3.91 2.75 26.22
N ASN A 32 -4.39 1.97 27.17
CA ASN A 32 -5.64 2.06 27.91
C ASN A 32 -5.76 3.44 28.57
N HIS A 33 -6.91 4.13 28.53
CA HIS A 33 -7.35 5.00 29.64
C HIS A 33 -8.86 5.29 29.60
N ARG A 34 -9.57 4.66 30.54
CA ARG A 34 -10.91 5.03 31.03
C ARG A 34 -10.82 6.34 31.83
N GLY A 35 -11.80 7.24 31.70
CA GLY A 35 -11.85 8.42 32.58
C GLY A 35 -13.05 9.35 32.43
N ARG A 36 -14.11 9.03 33.17
CA ARG A 36 -15.05 9.94 33.88
C ARG A 36 -15.79 11.05 33.12
N LEU A 37 -17.09 10.79 32.99
CA LEU A 37 -18.17 11.77 32.88
C LEU A 37 -18.24 12.66 34.13
N ARG A 38 -18.31 13.98 33.93
CA ARG A 38 -18.95 14.94 34.86
C ARG A 38 -19.89 15.83 34.05
N PRO A 39 -21.16 16.02 34.45
CA PRO A 39 -22.03 17.02 33.89
C PRO A 39 -22.00 18.28 34.78
N VAL A 40 -21.65 19.44 34.21
CA VAL A 40 -21.81 20.72 34.91
C VAL A 40 -22.26 21.80 33.93
N GLN A 41 -23.49 22.24 34.20
CA GLN A 41 -24.09 23.57 34.03
C GLN A 41 -24.22 24.20 32.64
N GLN A 42 -25.50 24.25 32.25
CA GLN A 42 -26.12 25.25 31.40
C GLN A 42 -25.80 26.67 31.91
N HIS A 43 -25.22 27.50 31.05
CA HIS A 43 -25.44 28.94 31.08
C HIS A 43 -25.82 29.41 29.67
N ARG A 44 -27.08 29.85 29.55
CA ARG A 44 -27.58 30.66 28.45
C ARG A 44 -26.82 31.98 28.43
N SER A 45 -26.11 32.24 27.34
CA SER A 45 -25.78 33.58 26.89
C SER A 45 -26.16 33.67 25.42
N THR A 46 -27.36 34.18 25.16
CA THR A 46 -27.75 34.69 23.83
C THR A 46 -26.96 35.95 23.56
N VAL A 47 -25.74 35.76 23.05
CA VAL A 47 -25.00 36.82 22.36
C VAL A 47 -25.38 36.69 20.90
N TRP A 48 -26.11 37.69 20.41
CA TRP A 48 -26.31 37.89 18.98
C TRP A 48 -25.00 38.37 18.39
N ASP A 49 -24.06 37.44 18.24
CA ASP A 49 -22.89 37.67 17.41
C ASP A 49 -23.39 37.62 15.96
N ARG A 50 -23.78 38.80 15.45
CA ARG A 50 -23.63 39.09 14.02
C ARG A 50 -22.13 39.13 13.75
N THR A 51 -21.50 37.97 13.79
CA THR A 51 -20.33 37.72 12.98
C THR A 51 -20.84 37.92 11.56
N LEU A 52 -20.44 39.04 10.97
CA LEU A 52 -20.32 39.13 9.52
C LEU A 52 -19.60 37.84 9.14
N SER A 53 -20.36 36.88 8.63
CA SER A 53 -19.82 35.66 8.05
C SER A 53 -19.04 36.18 6.87
N THR A 54 -17.78 36.53 7.11
CA THR A 54 -16.79 36.69 6.06
C THR A 54 -16.72 35.29 5.49
N THR A 55 -17.60 35.01 4.53
CA THR A 55 -17.51 33.86 3.66
C THR A 55 -16.13 34.04 3.04
N LYS A 56 -15.11 33.42 3.65
CA LYS A 56 -13.82 33.25 3.02
C LYS A 56 -14.17 32.45 1.79
N MET A 57 -14.29 33.13 0.66
CA MET A 57 -14.29 32.46 -0.64
C MET A 57 -12.94 31.79 -0.69
N LEU A 58 -12.92 30.51 -0.35
CA LEU A 58 -11.76 29.65 -0.48
C LEU A 58 -11.67 29.35 -1.97
N LEU A 59 -11.02 30.25 -2.69
CA LEU A 59 -10.70 30.06 -4.10
C LEU A 59 -9.62 28.97 -4.17
N VAL A 60 -9.78 28.03 -5.08
CA VAL A 60 -8.77 27.00 -5.34
C VAL A 60 -7.78 27.55 -6.37
N SER A 61 -6.54 27.77 -5.96
CA SER A 61 -5.50 28.28 -6.85
C SER A 61 -4.93 27.18 -7.75
N GLU A 62 -4.23 27.58 -8.81
CA GLU A 62 -3.52 26.64 -9.70
C GLU A 62 -2.50 25.79 -8.94
N GLU A 63 -1.79 26.41 -7.97
CA GLU A 63 -0.81 25.72 -7.12
C GLU A 63 -1.47 24.61 -6.28
N ASP A 64 -2.67 24.88 -5.73
CA ASP A 64 -3.41 23.88 -4.94
C ASP A 64 -3.75 22.65 -5.81
N VAL A 65 -4.18 22.88 -7.06
CA VAL A 65 -4.46 21.81 -8.02
C VAL A 65 -3.19 21.01 -8.34
N LEU A 66 -2.08 21.70 -8.62
CA LEU A 66 -0.81 21.04 -8.93
C LEU A 66 -0.30 20.21 -7.75
N GLU A 67 -0.35 20.73 -6.52
CA GLU A 67 0.03 19.98 -5.31
C GLU A 67 -0.84 18.73 -5.13
N ALA A 68 -2.15 18.84 -5.38
CA ALA A 68 -3.06 17.70 -5.31
C ALA A 68 -2.76 16.63 -6.38
N VAL A 69 -2.42 17.04 -7.60
CA VAL A 69 -1.99 16.12 -8.68
C VAL A 69 -0.68 15.44 -8.31
N GLU A 70 0.33 16.19 -7.88
CA GLU A 70 1.62 15.63 -7.46
C GLU A 70 1.45 14.62 -6.32
N GLN A 71 0.57 14.91 -5.36
CA GLN A 71 0.24 13.98 -4.28
C GLN A 71 -0.39 12.69 -4.81
N ALA A 72 -1.33 12.79 -5.76
CA ALA A 72 -1.95 11.62 -6.38
C ALA A 72 -0.93 10.78 -7.16
N GLU A 73 -0.04 11.41 -7.93
CA GLU A 73 1.02 10.72 -8.68
C GLU A 73 2.01 10.02 -7.74
N MET A 74 2.41 10.67 -6.64
CA MET A 74 3.27 10.07 -5.63
C MET A 74 2.64 8.83 -5.01
N LEU A 75 1.34 8.89 -4.66
CA LEU A 75 0.63 7.75 -4.10
C LEU A 75 0.51 6.60 -5.10
N TRP A 76 0.25 6.91 -6.38
CA TRP A 76 0.25 5.91 -7.45
C TRP A 76 1.61 5.23 -7.62
N ALA A 77 2.70 5.98 -7.53
CA ALA A 77 4.05 5.40 -7.58
C ALA A 77 4.29 4.44 -6.40
N GLN A 78 3.86 4.81 -5.19
CA GLN A 78 3.96 3.94 -4.02
C GLN A 78 3.09 2.68 -4.15
N ALA A 79 1.85 2.84 -4.62
CA ALA A 79 0.93 1.74 -4.88
C ALA A 79 1.52 0.74 -5.89
N LEU A 80 2.12 1.24 -6.98
CA LEU A 80 2.77 0.41 -7.98
C LEU A 80 3.94 -0.40 -7.40
N GLU A 81 4.81 0.22 -6.59
CA GLU A 81 5.92 -0.49 -5.95
C GLU A 81 5.44 -1.52 -4.91
N ALA A 82 4.37 -1.20 -4.17
CA ALA A 82 3.74 -2.16 -3.28
C ALA A 82 3.17 -3.36 -4.04
N ARG A 83 2.48 -3.13 -5.17
CA ARG A 83 1.94 -4.21 -6.01
C ARG A 83 3.03 -5.09 -6.61
N LYS A 84 4.15 -4.51 -7.07
CA LYS A 84 5.32 -5.28 -7.51
C LYS A 84 5.86 -6.17 -6.41
N THR A 85 5.96 -5.63 -5.19
CA THR A 85 6.44 -6.37 -4.01
C THR A 85 5.47 -7.51 -3.65
N ALA A 86 4.16 -7.26 -3.68
CA ALA A 86 3.14 -8.27 -3.44
C ALA A 86 3.23 -9.41 -4.45
N ASN A 87 3.37 -9.10 -5.74
CA ASN A 87 3.53 -10.11 -6.79
C ASN A 87 4.81 -10.94 -6.57
N ALA A 88 5.94 -10.31 -6.29
CA ALA A 88 7.19 -11.03 -6.03
C ALA A 88 7.11 -11.94 -4.79
N LEU A 89 6.35 -11.55 -3.76
CA LEU A 89 6.08 -12.40 -2.60
C LEU A 89 5.11 -13.53 -2.94
N SER A 90 4.12 -13.29 -3.81
CA SER A 90 3.20 -14.30 -4.29
C SER A 90 3.93 -15.39 -5.07
N ASP A 91 4.80 -15.00 -6.01
CA ASP A 91 5.61 -15.93 -6.80
C ASP A 91 6.47 -16.82 -5.88
N ARG A 92 7.14 -16.22 -4.88
CA ARG A 92 7.91 -16.98 -3.89
C ARG A 92 7.05 -17.88 -3.01
N ALA A 93 5.85 -17.43 -2.64
CA ALA A 93 4.94 -18.24 -1.84
C ALA A 93 4.45 -19.48 -2.63
N GLU A 94 4.24 -19.34 -3.93
CA GLU A 94 3.93 -20.45 -4.83
C GLU A 94 5.10 -21.43 -4.92
N GLU A 95 6.32 -20.96 -5.17
CA GLU A 95 7.53 -21.79 -5.20
C GLU A 95 7.72 -22.60 -3.91
N GLU A 96 7.59 -21.95 -2.74
CA GLU A 96 7.74 -22.60 -1.44
C GLU A 96 6.59 -23.59 -1.16
N ALA A 97 5.37 -23.28 -1.60
CA ALA A 97 4.24 -24.19 -1.47
C ALA A 97 4.40 -25.45 -2.34
N GLU A 98 4.90 -25.30 -3.57
CA GLU A 98 5.22 -26.42 -4.44
C GLU A 98 6.34 -27.29 -3.85
N ALA A 99 7.41 -26.65 -3.34
CA ALA A 99 8.49 -27.37 -2.67
C ALA A 99 7.99 -28.13 -1.43
N ALA A 100 7.17 -27.48 -0.60
CA ALA A 100 6.57 -28.11 0.57
C ALA A 100 5.66 -29.29 0.20
N ALA A 101 4.82 -29.15 -0.83
CA ALA A 101 4.01 -30.24 -1.36
C ALA A 101 4.86 -31.41 -1.87
N GLY A 102 5.98 -31.13 -2.52
CA GLY A 102 6.97 -32.12 -2.93
C GLY A 102 7.52 -32.90 -1.73
N THR A 103 8.00 -32.21 -0.69
CA THR A 103 8.53 -32.85 0.52
C THR A 103 7.47 -33.64 1.28
N ALA A 104 6.23 -33.15 1.33
CA ALA A 104 5.11 -33.85 1.95
C ALA A 104 4.79 -35.16 1.21
N LYS A 105 4.80 -35.14 -0.12
CA LYS A 105 4.59 -36.33 -0.95
C LYS A 105 5.72 -37.35 -0.78
N GLU A 106 6.97 -36.89 -0.70
CA GLU A 106 8.10 -37.76 -0.38
C GLU A 106 7.95 -38.43 0.98
N ALA A 107 7.58 -37.66 2.01
CA ALA A 107 7.31 -38.20 3.35
C ALA A 107 6.14 -39.19 3.33
N GLU A 108 5.05 -38.89 2.61
CA GLU A 108 3.91 -39.80 2.47
C GLU A 108 4.31 -41.13 1.83
N ASN A 109 5.06 -41.11 0.73
CA ASN A 109 5.52 -42.33 0.05
C ASN A 109 6.37 -43.23 0.95
N ILE A 110 7.17 -42.62 1.84
CA ILE A 110 7.98 -43.37 2.83
C ILE A 110 7.07 -44.12 3.82
N PHE A 111 5.95 -43.53 4.23
CA PHE A 111 5.00 -44.16 5.18
C PHE A 111 4.03 -45.14 4.52
N GLN A 112 3.71 -44.96 3.25
CA GLN A 112 2.85 -45.89 2.51
C GLN A 112 3.54 -47.26 2.26
N ASN A 113 4.87 -47.34 2.35
CA ASN A 113 5.60 -48.60 2.38
C ASN A 113 5.47 -49.28 3.77
N GLN A 114 4.28 -49.82 4.04
CA GLN A 114 3.84 -50.41 5.33
C GLN A 114 4.56 -51.71 5.75
N THR A 115 5.63 -52.11 5.06
CA THR A 115 6.33 -53.38 5.29
C THR A 115 7.29 -53.36 6.47
N THR A 116 7.63 -52.18 7.00
CA THR A 116 8.62 -52.02 8.08
C THR A 116 8.11 -51.12 9.20
N PRO A 117 8.50 -51.37 10.47
CA PRO A 117 8.21 -50.47 11.59
C PRO A 117 8.75 -49.05 11.34
N VAL A 118 8.06 -48.04 11.88
CA VAL A 118 8.46 -46.63 11.72
C VAL A 118 9.85 -46.39 12.33
N SER A 119 10.80 -45.93 11.51
CA SER A 119 12.16 -45.60 11.96
C SER A 119 12.28 -44.13 12.37
N MET A 120 13.33 -43.80 13.14
CA MET A 120 13.60 -42.42 13.57
C MET A 120 13.89 -41.51 12.36
N GLU A 121 14.57 -42.04 11.35
CA GLU A 121 14.84 -41.33 10.09
C GLU A 121 13.54 -40.97 9.35
N GLN A 122 12.52 -41.83 9.39
CA GLN A 122 11.22 -41.53 8.80
C GLN A 122 10.50 -40.40 9.56
N LEU A 123 10.60 -40.37 10.90
CA LEU A 123 10.07 -39.28 11.70
C LEU A 123 10.77 -37.94 11.42
N VAL A 124 12.08 -37.95 11.17
CA VAL A 124 12.83 -36.75 10.77
C VAL A 124 12.34 -36.21 9.43
N GLN A 125 11.98 -37.08 8.47
CA GLN A 125 11.43 -36.64 7.18
C GLN A 125 10.03 -36.00 7.33
N VAL A 126 9.18 -36.52 8.22
CA VAL A 126 7.88 -35.90 8.53
C VAL A 126 8.07 -34.53 9.18
N ASP A 127 9.00 -34.41 10.13
CA ASP A 127 9.33 -33.11 10.75
C ASP A 127 9.82 -32.11 9.71
N LYS A 128 10.65 -32.55 8.75
CA LYS A 128 11.09 -31.72 7.62
C LYS A 128 9.91 -31.26 6.76
N ALA A 129 9.00 -32.16 6.39
CA ALA A 129 7.81 -31.81 5.61
C ALA A 129 6.87 -30.85 6.37
N ALA A 130 6.71 -31.06 7.68
CA ALA A 130 5.92 -30.18 8.54
C ALA A 130 6.53 -28.77 8.62
N LYS A 131 7.85 -28.66 8.77
CA LYS A 131 8.57 -27.38 8.73
C LYS A 131 8.41 -26.68 7.39
N SER A 132 8.59 -27.40 6.29
CA SER A 132 8.42 -26.84 4.94
C SER A 132 7.00 -26.28 4.73
N ASN A 133 5.97 -26.98 5.22
CA ASN A 133 4.59 -26.50 5.16
C ASN A 133 4.35 -25.24 6.01
N LEU A 134 4.99 -25.16 7.19
CA LEU A 134 4.92 -23.96 8.04
C LEU A 134 5.59 -22.77 7.37
N ASP A 135 6.75 -22.97 6.75
CA ASP A 135 7.49 -21.94 6.03
C ASP A 135 6.71 -21.45 4.81
N ALA A 136 6.14 -22.37 4.02
CA ALA A 136 5.25 -22.04 2.90
C ALA A 136 4.03 -21.22 3.36
N THR A 137 3.37 -21.65 4.44
CA THR A 137 2.24 -20.92 5.03
C THR A 137 2.64 -19.51 5.50
N SER A 138 3.84 -19.37 6.08
CA SER A 138 4.40 -18.09 6.46
C SER A 138 4.59 -17.16 5.26
N MET A 139 5.11 -17.70 4.13
CA MET A 139 5.26 -16.92 2.90
C MET A 139 3.93 -16.51 2.29
N VAL A 140 2.94 -17.41 2.24
CA VAL A 140 1.57 -17.08 1.80
C VAL A 140 1.00 -15.93 2.63
N ASN A 141 1.12 -16.00 3.96
CA ASN A 141 0.65 -14.92 4.83
C ASN A 141 1.36 -13.57 4.57
N ARG A 142 2.64 -13.60 4.20
CA ARG A 142 3.37 -12.38 3.84
C ARG A 142 2.91 -11.82 2.50
N ALA A 143 2.68 -12.68 1.50
CA ALA A 143 2.15 -12.29 0.20
C ALA A 143 0.75 -11.65 0.35
N VAL A 144 -0.13 -12.26 1.15
CA VAL A 144 -1.47 -11.71 1.45
C VAL A 144 -1.37 -10.32 2.06
N LYS A 145 -0.58 -10.14 3.12
CA LYS A 145 -0.41 -8.82 3.77
C LYS A 145 0.16 -7.77 2.82
N ALA A 146 1.11 -8.15 1.96
CA ALA A 146 1.67 -7.24 0.97
C ALA A 146 0.63 -6.85 -0.09
N SER A 147 -0.23 -7.79 -0.50
CA SER A 147 -1.35 -7.50 -1.41
C SER A 147 -2.37 -6.56 -0.77
N GLU A 148 -2.75 -6.80 0.50
CA GLU A 148 -3.66 -5.93 1.24
C GLU A 148 -3.12 -4.48 1.36
N GLU A 149 -1.82 -4.32 1.60
CA GLU A 149 -1.22 -2.98 1.63
C GLU A 149 -1.16 -2.33 0.24
N ALA A 150 -0.90 -3.11 -0.81
CA ALA A 150 -0.97 -2.61 -2.18
C ALA A 150 -2.40 -2.12 -2.51
N ASP A 151 -3.43 -2.90 -2.19
CA ASP A 151 -4.83 -2.53 -2.37
C ASP A 151 -5.18 -1.24 -1.59
N ARG A 152 -4.69 -1.12 -0.36
CA ARG A 152 -4.88 0.08 0.47
C ARG A 152 -4.26 1.32 -0.17
N LEU A 153 -3.04 1.20 -0.69
CA LEU A 153 -2.34 2.32 -1.34
C LEU A 153 -2.98 2.71 -2.67
N GLU A 154 -3.45 1.73 -3.46
CA GLU A 154 -4.23 2.00 -4.68
C GLU A 154 -5.50 2.78 -4.35
N GLN A 155 -6.26 2.38 -3.32
CA GLN A 155 -7.44 3.12 -2.90
C GLN A 155 -7.10 4.56 -2.47
N LEU A 156 -6.02 4.76 -1.71
CA LEU A 156 -5.58 6.11 -1.32
C LEU A 156 -5.17 6.95 -2.52
N ALA A 157 -4.52 6.34 -3.52
CA ALA A 157 -4.13 7.00 -4.76
C ALA A 157 -5.36 7.41 -5.60
N GLU A 158 -6.37 6.54 -5.70
CA GLU A 158 -7.65 6.85 -6.35
C GLU A 158 -8.39 7.98 -5.63
N GLU A 159 -8.43 7.97 -4.30
CA GLU A 159 -9.07 9.03 -3.53
C GLU A 159 -8.33 10.38 -3.68
N ALA A 160 -7.00 10.36 -3.77
CA ALA A 160 -6.20 11.55 -4.01
C ALA A 160 -6.43 12.09 -5.44
N LEU A 161 -6.49 11.21 -6.44
CA LEU A 161 -6.81 11.59 -7.82
C LEU A 161 -8.21 12.21 -7.91
N ARG A 162 -9.22 11.59 -7.29
CA ARG A 162 -10.57 12.18 -7.27
C ARG A 162 -10.56 13.58 -6.64
N LYS A 163 -9.82 13.77 -5.55
CA LYS A 163 -9.70 15.10 -4.92
C LYS A 163 -8.99 16.11 -5.82
N SER A 164 -7.95 15.71 -6.55
CA SER A 164 -7.27 16.62 -7.48
C SER A 164 -8.18 17.00 -8.65
N GLU A 165 -8.98 16.06 -9.16
CA GLU A 165 -10.02 16.31 -10.16
C GLU A 165 -11.11 17.28 -9.65
N GLU A 166 -11.60 17.08 -8.41
CA GLU A 166 -12.55 17.98 -7.75
C GLU A 166 -11.97 19.40 -7.59
N GLN A 167 -10.69 19.51 -7.22
CA GLN A 167 -10.00 20.80 -7.09
C GLN A 167 -9.80 21.48 -8.44
N LEU A 168 -9.44 20.72 -9.48
CA LEU A 168 -9.35 21.24 -10.84
C LEU A 168 -10.72 21.79 -11.29
N GLU A 169 -11.80 21.04 -11.08
CA GLU A 169 -13.15 21.51 -11.43
C GLU A 169 -13.52 22.80 -10.69
N GLN A 170 -13.15 22.91 -9.41
CA GLN A 170 -13.38 24.12 -8.64
C GLN A 170 -12.51 25.28 -9.12
N HIS A 171 -11.23 25.04 -9.43
CA HIS A 171 -10.32 26.04 -9.99
C HIS A 171 -10.87 26.63 -11.30
N LEU A 172 -11.40 25.78 -12.19
CA LEU A 172 -11.99 26.23 -13.45
C LEU A 172 -13.26 27.08 -13.26
N LYS A 173 -14.01 26.87 -12.16
CA LYS A 173 -15.14 27.74 -11.78
C LYS A 173 -14.67 29.07 -11.20
N ASP A 174 -13.64 29.03 -10.38
CA ASP A 174 -13.08 30.20 -9.70
C ASP A 174 -12.28 31.10 -10.66
N PHE A 175 -11.64 30.50 -11.67
CA PHE A 175 -10.76 31.13 -12.65
C PHE A 175 -11.07 30.65 -14.08
N PRO A 176 -12.18 31.08 -14.69
CA PRO A 176 -12.62 30.61 -16.01
C PRO A 176 -11.67 30.99 -17.16
N ASP A 177 -10.88 32.05 -16.99
CA ASP A 177 -9.86 32.49 -17.95
C ASP A 177 -8.47 31.85 -17.69
N SER A 178 -8.39 30.87 -16.79
CA SER A 178 -7.14 30.19 -16.43
C SER A 178 -6.51 29.48 -17.64
N PRO A 179 -5.16 29.41 -17.72
CA PRO A 179 -4.48 28.57 -18.71
C PRO A 179 -4.93 27.10 -18.68
N LEU A 180 -5.32 26.58 -17.51
CA LEU A 180 -5.85 25.22 -17.35
C LEU A 180 -7.22 25.01 -18.00
N ALA A 181 -7.95 26.09 -18.33
CA ALA A 181 -9.25 26.04 -18.99
C ALA A 181 -9.15 25.95 -20.52
N GLN A 182 -7.96 26.10 -21.08
CA GLN A 182 -7.73 26.03 -22.52
C GLN A 182 -7.56 24.55 -22.92
N GLU A 183 -8.64 23.92 -23.36
CA GLU A 183 -8.58 22.63 -24.07
C GLU A 183 -7.83 22.82 -25.40
N ASP A 184 -6.64 22.21 -25.51
CA ASP A 184 -5.98 21.96 -26.80
C ASP A 184 -6.55 20.71 -27.50
#